data_AF-A0A8G2M9F6-F1
#
_entry.id   AF-A0A8G2M9F6-F1
#
_cell.length_a   1.000
_cell.length_b   1.000
_cell.length_c   1.000
_cell.angle_alpha   90.00
_cell.angle_beta   90.00
_cell.angle_gamma   90.00
#
_symmetry.space_group_name_H-M   'P 1'
#
loop_
_entity.id
_entity.type
_entity.pdbx_description
1 polymer ?
#
loop_
_entity_poly.entity_id
_entity_poly.type
_entity_poly.pdbx_seq_one_letter_code
_entity_poly.pdbx_strand_id
1 'polypeptide(L)'
;MFALTHLLFLVYKGNAREALKRAFLIMCLIGFGVGILANAGNIIRGTNNIGKDLNNIIMNSTSSIDGNIDYIHENSGMNHIRNQLFDMTIYRTYLVMNYGTVDEKEIKAKGKDRIDNILKLDYDKKSEKELDDIVKDEVEKKNNKYMTQGYVFQKLAISVIGFIITLFMSIVFLSISFAKLIFSTFALFLFLFLVFSWIVSFIPGFELSVFSAFAKTLGYIILSACMTFLFVIVGLCIKLANSFIDPDSQNAYFLNSIFIIVILFVMYKKRAQIINFVSRGNISFSPSAIGAGVMNRTQERF
;
A
#
# COMPACT_ATOMS: atom_id res chain seq x y z
N MET A 1 10.08 34.03 30.61
CA MET A 1 11.15 34.93 31.09
C MET A 1 12.20 35.19 30.02
N PHE A 2 12.84 34.17 29.42
CA PHE A 2 13.88 34.31 28.38
C PHE A 2 13.45 34.96 27.05
N ALA A 3 12.23 34.68 26.56
CA ALA A 3 11.72 35.31 25.34
C ALA A 3 11.47 36.82 25.53
N LEU A 4 11.07 37.21 26.74
CA LEU A 4 10.75 38.59 27.11
C LEU A 4 12.02 39.45 27.25
N THR A 5 13.07 38.89 27.86
CA THR A 5 14.38 39.56 27.97
C THR A 5 15.06 39.72 26.61
N HIS A 6 14.92 38.77 25.69
CA HIS A 6 15.47 38.87 24.33
C HIS A 6 14.69 39.85 23.44
N LEU A 7 13.37 39.91 23.59
CA LEU A 7 12.53 40.92 22.92
C LEU A 7 12.92 42.34 23.37
N LEU A 8 13.11 42.55 24.67
CA LEU A 8 13.59 43.83 25.21
C LEU A 8 14.99 44.20 24.68
N PHE A 9 15.88 43.22 24.52
CA PHE A 9 17.21 43.42 23.93
C PHE A 9 17.16 43.80 22.43
N LEU A 10 16.27 43.22 21.65
CA LEU A 10 16.07 43.56 20.22
C LEU A 10 15.42 44.93 20.01
N VAL A 11 14.50 45.31 20.89
CA VAL A 11 13.92 46.66 20.94
C VAL A 11 15.00 47.68 21.29
N TYR A 12 15.87 47.36 22.25
CA TYR A 12 17.02 48.20 22.62
C TYR A 12 18.05 48.37 21.49
N LYS A 13 18.22 47.38 20.61
CA LYS A 13 19.10 47.44 19.43
C LYS A 13 18.52 48.21 18.22
N GLY A 14 17.34 48.82 18.34
CA GLY A 14 16.73 49.66 17.29
C GLY A 14 16.09 48.92 16.13
N ASN A 15 16.01 47.58 16.16
CA ASN A 15 15.43 46.78 15.08
C ASN A 15 13.95 46.45 15.36
N ALA A 16 13.13 47.50 15.48
CA ALA A 16 11.74 47.43 15.93
C ALA A 16 10.84 46.53 15.05
N ARG A 17 11.06 46.50 13.73
CA ARG A 17 10.33 45.60 12.81
C ARG A 17 10.58 44.12 13.13
N GLU A 18 11.79 43.79 13.53
CA GLU A 18 12.17 42.41 13.80
C GLU A 18 11.75 41.96 15.20
N ALA A 19 11.76 42.88 16.17
CA ALA A 19 11.14 42.66 17.47
C ALA A 19 9.62 42.45 17.37
N LEU A 20 8.92 43.24 16.55
CA LEU A 20 7.46 43.13 16.37
C LEU A 20 7.08 41.83 15.65
N LYS A 21 7.82 41.44 14.59
CA LYS A 21 7.64 40.16 13.91
C LYS A 21 7.80 38.97 14.86
N ARG A 22 8.81 39.01 15.74
CA ARG A 22 9.07 37.95 16.74
C ARG A 22 8.03 37.94 17.86
N ALA A 23 7.59 39.10 18.34
CA ALA A 23 6.52 39.20 19.32
C ALA A 23 5.19 38.64 18.78
N PHE A 24 4.86 38.95 17.52
CA PHE A 24 3.70 38.39 16.84
C PHE A 24 3.80 36.87 16.67
N LEU A 25 4.96 36.35 16.24
CA LEU A 25 5.22 34.92 16.11
C LEU A 25 5.07 34.19 17.46
N ILE A 26 5.60 34.74 18.55
CA ILE A 26 5.49 34.16 19.88
C ILE A 26 4.04 34.20 20.39
N MET A 27 3.29 35.28 20.14
CA MET A 27 1.87 35.36 20.48
C MET A 27 1.02 34.35 19.70
N CYS A 28 1.21 34.28 18.39
CA CYS A 28 0.56 33.28 17.54
C CYS A 28 0.91 31.87 17.99
N LEU A 29 2.18 31.63 18.34
CA LEU A 29 2.64 30.37 18.89
C LEU A 29 1.85 30.10 20.17
N ILE A 30 2.02 30.85 21.27
CA ILE A 30 1.32 30.62 22.55
C ILE A 30 -0.19 30.37 22.35
N GLY A 31 -0.87 31.20 21.55
CA GLY A 31 -2.30 31.04 21.25
C GLY A 31 -2.62 29.72 20.52
N PHE A 32 -1.90 29.39 19.44
CA PHE A 32 -2.23 28.24 18.61
C PHE A 32 -2.11 26.92 19.36
N GLY A 33 -1.08 26.73 20.16
CA GLY A 33 -0.86 25.43 20.79
C GLY A 33 -1.22 25.32 22.23
N VAL A 34 -1.64 26.39 22.92
CA VAL A 34 -2.63 26.18 23.99
C VAL A 34 -3.89 25.55 23.37
N GLY A 35 -4.32 26.01 22.19
CA GLY A 35 -5.39 25.39 21.41
C GLY A 35 -5.10 23.96 20.96
N ILE A 36 -3.93 23.69 20.39
CA ILE A 36 -3.51 22.34 19.94
C ILE A 36 -3.37 21.37 21.12
N LEU A 37 -2.79 21.81 22.24
CA LEU A 37 -2.62 20.95 23.42
C LEU A 37 -3.96 20.65 24.09
N ALA A 38 -4.86 21.63 24.20
CA ALA A 38 -6.21 21.42 24.73
C ALA A 38 -7.05 20.48 23.85
N ASN A 39 -6.80 20.47 22.53
CA ASN A 39 -7.51 19.64 21.56
C ASN A 39 -6.66 18.49 21.00
N ALA A 40 -5.59 18.09 21.69
CA ALA A 40 -4.61 17.13 21.17
C ALA A 40 -5.26 15.81 20.74
N GLY A 41 -6.22 15.30 21.53
CA GLY A 41 -6.99 14.10 21.19
C GLY A 41 -7.78 14.23 19.89
N ASN A 42 -8.41 15.38 19.65
CA ASN A 42 -9.17 15.65 18.42
C ASN A 42 -8.25 15.78 17.21
N ILE A 43 -7.07 16.38 17.39
CA ILE A 43 -6.08 16.55 16.31
C ILE A 43 -5.42 15.21 15.95
N ILE A 44 -5.12 14.35 16.95
CA ILE A 44 -4.64 12.99 16.70
C ILE A 44 -5.69 12.19 15.91
N ARG A 45 -6.96 12.27 16.33
CA ARG A 45 -8.07 11.62 15.60
C ARG A 45 -8.21 12.18 14.19
N GLY A 46 -8.21 13.50 14.02
CA GLY A 46 -8.29 14.15 12.70
C GLY A 46 -7.15 13.75 11.78
N THR A 47 -5.93 13.70 12.30
CA THR A 47 -4.73 13.29 11.54
C THR A 47 -4.78 11.82 11.15
N ASN A 48 -5.23 10.94 12.06
CA ASN A 48 -5.45 9.53 11.75
C ASN A 48 -6.56 9.35 10.70
N ASN A 49 -7.63 10.15 10.78
CA ASN A 49 -8.72 10.14 9.81
C ASN A 49 -8.24 10.59 8.42
N ILE A 50 -7.41 11.63 8.32
CA ILE A 50 -6.77 12.01 7.04
C ILE A 50 -5.98 10.84 6.45
N GLY A 51 -5.18 10.16 7.27
CA GLY A 51 -4.43 8.98 6.84
C GLY A 51 -5.33 7.82 6.40
N LYS A 52 -6.45 7.60 7.08
CA LYS A 52 -7.47 6.60 6.72
C LYS A 52 -8.19 6.96 5.42
N ASP A 53 -8.62 8.20 5.27
CA ASP A 53 -9.32 8.69 4.08
C ASP A 53 -8.42 8.59 2.85
N LEU A 54 -7.13 8.99 2.97
CA LEU A 54 -6.19 8.86 1.86
C LEU A 54 -5.98 7.38 1.47
N ASN A 55 -5.84 6.50 2.46
CA ASN A 55 -5.72 5.06 2.22
C ASN A 55 -6.97 4.50 1.53
N ASN A 56 -8.16 4.87 1.99
CA ASN A 56 -9.42 4.42 1.44
C ASN A 56 -9.62 4.92 0.00
N ILE A 57 -9.27 6.18 -0.29
CA ILE A 57 -9.29 6.71 -1.66
C ILE A 57 -8.37 5.89 -2.58
N ILE A 58 -7.13 5.63 -2.15
CA ILE A 58 -6.15 4.87 -2.94
C ILE A 58 -6.63 3.43 -3.16
N MET A 59 -7.13 2.78 -2.11
CA MET A 59 -7.59 1.38 -2.18
C MET A 59 -8.87 1.23 -2.99
N ASN A 60 -9.85 2.12 -2.83
CA ASN A 60 -11.08 2.07 -3.61
C ASN A 60 -10.85 2.41 -5.09
N SER A 61 -9.85 3.25 -5.39
CA SER A 61 -9.36 3.47 -6.76
C SER A 61 -8.72 2.23 -7.38
N THR A 62 -8.37 1.22 -6.58
CA THR A 62 -7.91 -0.09 -7.09
C THR A 62 -9.10 -0.96 -7.47
N SER A 63 -10.13 -0.98 -6.63
CA SER A 63 -11.37 -1.73 -6.87
C SER A 63 -12.11 -1.26 -8.12
N SER A 64 -12.05 0.04 -8.44
CA SER A 64 -12.61 0.58 -9.69
C SER A 64 -11.91 0.06 -10.95
N ILE A 65 -10.66 -0.38 -10.84
CA ILE A 65 -9.94 -0.99 -11.96
C ILE A 65 -10.43 -2.43 -12.21
N ASP A 66 -11.07 -3.09 -11.23
CA ASP A 66 -11.63 -4.46 -11.33
C ASP A 66 -13.16 -4.52 -11.44
N GLY A 67 -13.81 -3.37 -11.58
CA GLY A 67 -15.25 -3.29 -11.91
C GLY A 67 -16.22 -3.64 -10.76
N ASN A 68 -15.75 -3.99 -9.57
CA ASN A 68 -16.60 -4.26 -8.41
C ASN A 68 -16.42 -3.17 -7.36
N ILE A 69 -17.24 -2.13 -7.46
CA ILE A 69 -17.15 -0.97 -6.60
C ILE A 69 -18.19 -1.05 -5.49
N ASP A 70 -17.77 -1.61 -4.37
CA ASP A 70 -18.50 -1.49 -3.12
C ASP A 70 -17.93 -0.29 -2.33
N TYR A 71 -18.54 0.88 -2.53
CA TYR A 71 -18.21 2.10 -1.78
C TYR A 71 -18.86 2.14 -0.38
N ILE A 72 -19.64 1.12 0.00
CA ILE A 72 -20.46 1.15 1.23
C ILE A 72 -19.66 0.67 2.45
N HIS A 73 -18.56 -0.07 2.24
CA HIS A 73 -17.75 -0.61 3.34
C HIS A 73 -16.36 0.03 3.40
N GLU A 74 -16.01 0.62 4.56
CA GLU A 74 -14.74 1.33 4.86
C GLU A 74 -13.47 0.50 4.56
N ASN A 75 -13.59 -0.84 4.43
CA ASN A 75 -12.49 -1.77 4.15
C ASN A 75 -12.58 -2.47 2.78
N SER A 76 -13.44 -2.02 1.86
CA SER A 76 -13.69 -2.75 0.61
C SER A 76 -12.44 -2.92 -0.25
N GLY A 77 -11.63 -1.87 -0.43
CA GLY A 77 -10.38 -1.97 -1.19
C GLY A 77 -9.31 -2.83 -0.49
N MET A 78 -9.25 -2.85 0.85
CA MET A 78 -8.37 -3.76 1.59
C MET A 78 -8.80 -5.23 1.42
N ASN A 79 -10.10 -5.48 1.49
CA ASN A 79 -10.66 -6.81 1.28
C ASN A 79 -10.44 -7.28 -0.16
N HIS A 80 -10.56 -6.38 -1.13
CA HIS A 80 -10.26 -6.67 -2.52
C HIS A 80 -8.81 -7.14 -2.73
N ILE A 81 -7.85 -6.38 -2.21
CA ILE A 81 -6.43 -6.75 -2.27
C ILE A 81 -6.15 -8.10 -1.59
N ARG A 82 -6.79 -8.35 -0.44
CA ARG A 82 -6.67 -9.63 0.28
C ARG A 82 -7.23 -10.79 -0.51
N ASN A 83 -8.41 -10.61 -1.10
CA ASN A 83 -9.07 -11.63 -1.92
C ASN A 83 -8.26 -11.88 -3.19
N GLN A 84 -7.69 -10.85 -3.81
CA GLN A 84 -6.82 -11.00 -4.98
C GLN A 84 -5.53 -11.78 -4.64
N LEU A 85 -4.91 -11.50 -3.48
CA LEU A 85 -3.77 -12.28 -3.01
C LEU A 85 -4.16 -13.75 -2.78
N PHE A 86 -5.25 -13.98 -2.06
CA PHE A 86 -5.75 -15.33 -1.78
C PHE A 86 -6.10 -16.10 -3.07
N ASP A 87 -6.80 -15.45 -4.00
CA ASP A 87 -7.16 -16.01 -5.31
C ASP A 87 -5.90 -16.48 -6.04
N MET A 88 -4.93 -15.58 -6.19
CA MET A 88 -3.71 -15.82 -6.94
C MET A 88 -2.84 -16.93 -6.36
N THR A 89 -2.64 -16.92 -5.03
CA THR A 89 -1.64 -17.78 -4.41
C THR A 89 -2.23 -19.09 -3.91
N ILE A 90 -3.40 -19.06 -3.27
CA ILE A 90 -3.99 -20.23 -2.61
C ILE A 90 -5.06 -20.87 -3.48
N TYR A 91 -6.07 -20.11 -3.90
CA TYR A 91 -7.25 -20.67 -4.56
C TYR A 91 -6.90 -21.25 -5.94
N ARG A 92 -6.17 -20.51 -6.79
CA ARG A 92 -5.72 -21.02 -8.10
C ARG A 92 -4.81 -22.23 -7.96
N THR A 93 -3.87 -22.22 -7.02
CA THR A 93 -3.03 -23.39 -6.73
C THR A 93 -3.88 -24.60 -6.35
N TYR A 94 -4.91 -24.41 -5.51
CA TYR A 94 -5.86 -25.45 -5.14
C TYR A 94 -6.61 -26.01 -6.36
N LEU A 95 -7.09 -25.14 -7.25
CA LEU A 95 -7.81 -25.54 -8.45
C LEU A 95 -6.92 -26.35 -9.40
N VAL A 96 -5.71 -25.86 -9.69
CA VAL A 96 -4.73 -26.57 -10.53
C VAL A 96 -4.37 -27.92 -9.94
N MET A 97 -4.13 -27.97 -8.63
CA MET A 97 -3.74 -29.19 -7.95
C MET A 97 -4.84 -30.26 -8.01
N ASN A 98 -6.10 -29.88 -7.81
CA ASN A 98 -7.20 -30.84 -7.66
C ASN A 98 -8.00 -31.10 -8.94
N TYR A 99 -7.94 -30.21 -9.93
CA TYR A 99 -8.72 -30.30 -11.16
C TYR A 99 -7.89 -30.13 -12.43
N GLY A 100 -6.61 -29.71 -12.33
CA GLY A 100 -5.73 -29.52 -13.48
C GLY A 100 -5.96 -28.25 -14.29
N THR A 101 -6.91 -27.42 -13.86
CA THR A 101 -7.31 -26.19 -14.51
C THR A 101 -7.54 -25.12 -13.44
N VAL A 102 -7.34 -23.86 -13.82
CA VAL A 102 -7.71 -22.70 -12.99
C VAL A 102 -9.06 -22.13 -13.39
N ASP A 103 -9.63 -22.57 -14.52
CA ASP A 103 -10.95 -22.11 -14.96
C ASP A 103 -12.07 -22.72 -14.12
N GLU A 104 -12.58 -21.92 -13.20
CA GLU A 104 -13.71 -22.29 -12.36
C GLU A 104 -14.97 -22.61 -13.17
N LYS A 105 -15.17 -21.96 -14.33
CA LYS A 105 -16.34 -22.22 -15.19
C LYS A 105 -16.27 -23.62 -15.77
N GLU A 106 -15.09 -24.05 -16.20
CA GLU A 106 -14.87 -25.42 -16.69
C GLU A 106 -15.16 -26.46 -15.60
N ILE A 107 -14.71 -26.18 -14.36
CA ILE A 107 -14.94 -27.08 -13.22
C ILE A 107 -16.43 -27.14 -12.87
N LYS A 108 -17.10 -25.98 -12.83
CA LYS A 108 -18.52 -25.82 -12.49
C LYS A 108 -19.47 -26.28 -13.60
N ALA A 109 -19.03 -26.34 -14.85
CA ALA A 109 -19.81 -26.91 -15.96
C ALA A 109 -20.20 -28.37 -15.70
N LYS A 110 -19.39 -29.11 -14.92
CA LYS A 110 -19.64 -30.50 -14.52
C LYS A 110 -20.36 -30.62 -13.17
N GLY A 111 -20.72 -29.50 -12.54
CA GLY A 111 -21.47 -29.43 -11.27
C GLY A 111 -21.28 -28.07 -10.59
N LYS A 112 -22.35 -27.28 -10.44
CA LYS A 112 -22.28 -25.89 -9.93
C LYS A 112 -21.62 -25.79 -8.55
N ASP A 113 -21.95 -26.72 -7.65
CA ASP A 113 -21.45 -26.75 -6.28
C ASP A 113 -20.28 -27.72 -6.09
N ARG A 114 -19.65 -28.19 -7.18
CA ARG A 114 -18.62 -29.24 -7.13
C ARG A 114 -17.42 -28.87 -6.26
N ILE A 115 -16.92 -27.64 -6.38
CA ILE A 115 -15.79 -27.13 -5.60
C ILE A 115 -16.19 -27.03 -4.12
N ASP A 116 -17.33 -26.38 -3.85
CA ASP A 116 -17.81 -26.15 -2.49
C ASP A 116 -18.16 -27.46 -1.77
N ASN A 117 -18.73 -28.43 -2.48
CA ASN A 117 -19.05 -29.75 -1.93
C ASN A 117 -17.78 -30.47 -1.50
N ILE A 118 -16.69 -30.37 -2.27
CA ILE A 118 -15.41 -30.96 -1.90
C ILE A 118 -14.78 -30.21 -0.72
N LEU A 119 -14.81 -28.88 -0.71
CA LEU A 119 -14.28 -28.06 0.39
C LEU A 119 -15.05 -28.24 1.71
N LYS A 120 -16.33 -28.60 1.65
CA LYS A 120 -17.18 -28.85 2.83
C LYS A 120 -17.06 -30.28 3.38
N LEU A 121 -16.31 -31.17 2.72
CA LEU A 121 -16.12 -32.53 3.20
C LEU A 121 -15.35 -32.51 4.53
N ASP A 122 -16.00 -33.01 5.57
CA ASP A 122 -15.39 -33.26 6.86
C ASP A 122 -14.83 -34.69 6.85
N TYR A 123 -13.51 -34.80 6.71
CA TYR A 123 -12.80 -36.08 6.61
C TYR A 123 -12.84 -36.88 7.92
N ASP A 124 -13.03 -36.22 9.07
CA ASP A 124 -13.06 -36.90 10.37
C ASP A 124 -14.41 -37.59 10.65
N LYS A 125 -15.47 -37.12 9.99
CA LYS A 125 -16.83 -37.66 10.17
C LYS A 125 -17.24 -38.69 9.13
N LYS A 126 -16.48 -38.82 8.03
CA LYS A 126 -16.78 -39.76 6.95
C LYS A 126 -15.95 -41.03 7.07
N SER A 127 -16.56 -42.15 6.73
CA SER A 127 -15.83 -43.41 6.67
C SER A 127 -14.91 -43.45 5.45
N GLU A 128 -13.82 -44.22 5.52
CA GLU A 128 -12.89 -44.41 4.39
C GLU A 128 -13.61 -44.88 3.11
N LYS A 129 -14.65 -45.72 3.26
CA LYS A 129 -15.49 -46.18 2.15
C LYS A 129 -16.26 -45.04 1.48
N GLU A 130 -16.85 -44.14 2.27
CA GLU A 130 -17.58 -42.98 1.73
C GLU A 130 -16.65 -42.01 1.01
N LEU A 131 -15.41 -41.87 1.48
CA LEU A 131 -14.40 -41.05 0.81
C LEU A 131 -13.94 -41.68 -0.51
N ASP A 132 -13.71 -42.99 -0.53
CA ASP A 132 -13.38 -43.74 -1.74
C ASP A 132 -14.48 -43.67 -2.80
N ASP A 133 -15.74 -43.76 -2.39
CA ASP A 133 -16.88 -43.65 -3.31
C ASP A 133 -16.97 -42.24 -3.91
N ILE A 134 -16.71 -41.19 -3.12
CA ILE A 134 -16.67 -39.80 -3.62
C ILE A 134 -15.51 -39.62 -4.62
N VAL A 135 -14.33 -40.15 -4.31
CA VAL A 135 -13.16 -40.07 -5.20
C VAL A 135 -13.42 -40.84 -6.49
N LYS A 136 -14.01 -42.04 -6.42
CA LYS A 136 -14.40 -42.81 -7.61
C LYS A 136 -15.42 -42.07 -8.46
N ASP A 137 -16.46 -41.50 -7.86
CA ASP A 137 -17.45 -40.70 -8.58
C ASP A 137 -16.80 -39.49 -9.28
N GLU A 138 -15.85 -38.83 -8.62
CA GLU A 138 -15.12 -37.69 -9.16
C GLU A 138 -14.17 -38.09 -10.33
N VAL A 139 -13.50 -39.24 -10.23
CA VAL A 139 -12.62 -39.77 -11.28
C VAL A 139 -13.43 -40.30 -12.46
N GLU A 140 -14.44 -41.13 -12.22
CA GLU A 140 -15.18 -41.87 -13.26
C GLU A 140 -16.31 -41.04 -13.86
N LYS A 141 -17.16 -40.41 -13.04
CA LYS A 141 -18.33 -39.66 -13.54
C LYS A 141 -17.98 -38.23 -13.97
N LYS A 142 -16.96 -37.61 -13.37
CA LYS A 142 -16.54 -36.22 -13.70
C LYS A 142 -15.25 -36.16 -14.53
N ASN A 143 -14.62 -37.30 -14.79
CA ASN A 143 -13.38 -37.44 -15.57
C ASN A 143 -12.23 -36.59 -14.98
N ASN A 144 -12.10 -36.59 -13.65
CA ASN A 144 -11.04 -35.85 -12.95
C ASN A 144 -9.83 -36.73 -12.66
N LYS A 145 -8.87 -36.77 -13.60
CA LYS A 145 -7.64 -37.57 -13.45
C LYS A 145 -6.73 -37.06 -12.31
N TYR A 146 -6.86 -35.80 -11.91
CA TYR A 146 -6.09 -35.20 -10.81
C TYR A 146 -6.53 -35.69 -9.41
N MET A 147 -7.60 -36.49 -9.32
CA MET A 147 -7.98 -37.21 -8.10
C MET A 147 -7.51 -38.67 -8.10
N THR A 148 -6.87 -39.15 -9.17
CA THR A 148 -6.34 -40.52 -9.26
C THR A 148 -4.96 -40.63 -8.61
N GLN A 149 -4.65 -41.81 -8.06
CA GLN A 149 -3.34 -42.11 -7.45
C GLN A 149 -2.14 -41.87 -8.40
N GLY A 150 -2.32 -42.04 -9.71
CA GLY A 150 -1.25 -41.81 -10.70
C GLY A 150 -0.77 -40.36 -10.83
N TYR A 151 -1.54 -39.38 -10.32
CA TYR A 151 -1.21 -37.95 -10.41
C TYR A 151 -0.62 -37.39 -9.11
N VAL A 152 -0.41 -38.22 -8.08
CA VAL A 152 0.13 -37.79 -6.78
C VAL A 152 1.45 -37.02 -6.92
N PHE A 153 2.36 -37.50 -7.78
CA PHE A 153 3.64 -36.81 -8.03
C PHE A 153 3.44 -35.43 -8.68
N GLN A 154 2.50 -35.32 -9.63
CA GLN A 154 2.17 -34.04 -10.27
C GLN A 154 1.54 -33.07 -9.27
N LYS A 155 0.63 -33.53 -8.40
CA LYS A 155 0.05 -32.70 -7.31
C LYS A 155 1.12 -32.22 -6.34
N LEU A 156 2.08 -33.07 -5.99
CA LEU A 156 3.20 -32.70 -5.14
C LEU A 156 4.07 -31.62 -5.81
N ALA A 157 4.38 -31.78 -7.10
CA ALA A 157 5.11 -30.76 -7.86
C ALA A 157 4.37 -29.42 -7.90
N ILE A 158 3.06 -29.44 -8.19
CA ILE A 158 2.19 -28.24 -8.18
C ILE A 158 2.21 -27.58 -6.81
N SER A 159 2.11 -28.36 -5.73
CA SER A 159 2.13 -27.85 -4.35
C SER A 159 3.44 -27.15 -4.00
N VAL A 160 4.59 -27.75 -4.36
CA VAL A 160 5.90 -27.14 -4.12
C VAL A 160 6.07 -25.83 -4.91
N ILE A 161 5.68 -25.81 -6.19
CA ILE A 161 5.77 -24.59 -7.02
C ILE A 161 4.81 -23.51 -6.48
N GLY A 162 3.57 -23.88 -6.18
CA GLY A 162 2.58 -22.99 -5.60
C GLY A 162 3.01 -22.43 -4.25
N PHE A 163 3.70 -23.23 -3.42
CA PHE A 163 4.29 -22.77 -2.17
C PHE A 163 5.37 -21.70 -2.39
N ILE A 164 6.27 -21.88 -3.37
CA ILE A 164 7.30 -20.89 -3.70
C ILE A 164 6.67 -19.58 -4.20
N ILE A 165 5.66 -19.66 -5.08
CA ILE A 165 4.91 -18.49 -5.57
C ILE A 165 4.23 -17.77 -4.41
N THR A 166 3.56 -18.52 -3.54
CA THR A 166 2.88 -17.99 -2.34
C THR A 166 3.86 -17.29 -1.42
N LEU A 167 5.03 -17.89 -1.19
CA LEU A 167 6.06 -17.34 -0.32
C LEU A 167 6.62 -16.03 -0.91
N PHE A 168 6.94 -16.00 -2.20
CA PHE A 168 7.41 -14.78 -2.86
C PHE A 168 6.38 -13.66 -2.76
N MET A 169 5.12 -13.93 -3.13
CA MET A 169 4.05 -12.94 -3.07
C MET A 169 3.81 -12.47 -1.63
N SER A 170 3.85 -13.39 -0.66
CA SER A 170 3.73 -13.06 0.76
C SER A 170 4.85 -12.11 1.22
N ILE A 171 6.11 -12.35 0.81
CA ILE A 171 7.22 -11.44 1.13
C ILE A 171 6.97 -10.04 0.57
N VAL A 172 6.51 -9.93 -0.68
CA VAL A 172 6.21 -8.63 -1.31
C VAL A 172 5.13 -7.90 -0.52
N PHE A 173 3.98 -8.53 -0.27
CA PHE A 173 2.87 -7.93 0.46
C PHE A 173 3.22 -7.59 1.92
N LEU A 174 3.96 -8.47 2.59
CA LEU A 174 4.42 -8.25 3.96
C LEU A 174 5.41 -7.08 4.02
N SER A 175 6.32 -6.96 3.06
CA SER A 175 7.28 -5.85 3.03
C SER A 175 6.59 -4.48 2.89
N ILE A 176 5.56 -4.37 2.04
CA ILE A 176 4.76 -3.15 1.87
C ILE A 176 3.98 -2.85 3.16
N SER A 177 3.33 -3.88 3.74
CA SER A 177 2.56 -3.75 4.98
C SER A 177 3.43 -3.31 6.15
N PHE A 178 4.63 -3.88 6.27
CA PHE A 178 5.57 -3.57 7.32
C PHE A 178 6.16 -2.17 7.16
N ALA A 179 6.49 -1.76 5.93
CA ALA A 179 6.94 -0.39 5.65
C ALA A 179 5.86 0.65 5.97
N LYS A 180 4.59 0.37 5.61
CA LYS A 180 3.44 1.20 5.99
C LYS A 180 3.33 1.33 7.51
N LEU A 181 3.42 0.22 8.24
CA LEU A 181 3.39 0.22 9.71
C LEU A 181 4.51 1.07 10.29
N ILE A 182 5.76 0.89 9.83
CA ILE A 182 6.92 1.66 10.30
C ILE A 182 6.67 3.17 10.12
N PHE A 183 6.25 3.61 8.94
CA PHE A 183 6.02 5.05 8.71
C PHE A 183 4.86 5.60 9.50
N SER A 184 3.78 4.85 9.65
CA SER A 184 2.65 5.24 10.49
C SER A 184 3.05 5.37 11.96
N THR A 185 3.83 4.42 12.48
CA THR A 185 4.32 4.44 13.85
C THR A 185 5.33 5.57 14.05
N PHE A 186 6.22 5.81 13.09
CA PHE A 186 7.19 6.91 13.17
C PHE A 186 6.50 8.29 13.12
N ALA A 187 5.45 8.45 12.30
CA ALA A 187 4.61 9.64 12.30
C ALA A 187 3.97 9.87 13.68
N LEU A 188 3.48 8.81 14.33
CA LEU A 188 2.88 8.90 15.66
C LEU A 188 3.92 9.31 16.72
N PHE A 189 5.13 8.77 16.67
CA PHE A 189 6.23 9.21 17.52
C PHE A 189 6.57 10.69 17.30
N LEU A 190 6.71 11.13 16.05
CA LEU A 190 6.98 12.53 15.72
C LEU A 190 5.84 13.47 16.18
N PHE A 191 4.60 13.00 16.16
CA PHE A 191 3.46 13.75 16.67
C PHE A 191 3.58 13.99 18.18
N LEU A 192 4.05 13.01 18.97
CA LEU A 192 4.33 13.20 20.40
C LEU A 192 5.47 14.22 20.62
N PHE A 193 6.52 14.16 19.78
CA PHE A 193 7.62 15.13 19.80
C PHE A 193 7.21 16.54 19.34
N LEU A 194 6.09 16.68 18.63
CA LEU A 194 5.60 17.98 18.20
C LEU A 194 5.32 18.88 19.40
N VAL A 195 4.77 18.33 20.50
CA VAL A 195 4.52 19.06 21.76
C VAL A 195 5.82 19.61 22.36
N PHE A 196 6.88 18.81 22.36
CA PHE A 196 8.19 19.25 22.84
C PHE A 196 8.82 20.30 21.90
N SER A 197 8.72 20.10 20.58
CA SER A 197 9.17 21.10 19.58
C SER A 197 8.43 22.42 19.75
N TRP A 198 7.18 22.35 20.19
CA TRP A 198 6.34 23.48 20.52
C TRP A 198 6.89 24.30 21.70
N ILE A 199 7.24 23.64 22.80
CA ILE A 199 7.86 24.28 23.97
C ILE A 199 9.21 24.90 23.59
N VAL A 200 10.02 24.20 22.79
CA VAL A 200 11.33 24.68 22.33
C VAL A 200 11.20 25.90 21.42
N SER A 201 10.11 26.02 20.65
CA SER A 201 9.89 27.18 19.78
C SER A 201 9.64 28.50 20.53
N PHE A 202 9.44 28.47 21.86
CA PHE A 202 9.46 29.66 22.71
C PHE A 202 10.87 30.20 22.98
N ILE A 203 11.92 29.44 22.66
CA ILE A 203 13.31 29.89 22.72
C ILE A 203 13.59 30.73 21.46
N PRO A 204 14.04 31.99 21.61
CA PRO A 204 14.36 32.83 20.46
C PRO A 204 15.41 32.16 19.56
N GLY A 205 15.13 32.06 18.27
CA GLY A 205 15.95 31.34 17.28
C GLY A 205 15.45 29.95 16.88
N PHE A 206 14.46 29.38 17.59
CA PHE A 206 13.86 28.06 17.28
C PHE A 206 12.40 28.15 16.80
N GLU A 207 11.93 29.33 16.40
CA GLU A 207 10.54 29.61 15.99
C GLU A 207 10.08 28.75 14.81
N LEU A 208 11.00 28.36 13.91
CA LEU A 208 10.71 27.48 12.77
C LEU A 208 10.77 25.97 13.11
N SER A 209 11.23 25.61 14.31
CA SER A 209 11.36 24.21 14.75
C SER A 209 10.01 23.50 14.79
N VAL A 210 8.96 24.19 15.24
CA VAL A 210 7.60 23.65 15.26
C VAL A 210 7.09 23.35 13.86
N PHE A 211 7.23 24.29 12.92
CA PHE A 211 6.75 24.12 11.55
C PHE A 211 7.52 23.02 10.81
N SER A 212 8.83 22.94 11.05
CA SER A 212 9.67 21.86 10.53
C SER A 212 9.26 20.49 11.09
N ALA A 213 9.02 20.40 12.41
CA ALA A 213 8.54 19.17 13.04
C ALA A 213 7.15 18.77 12.51
N PHE A 214 6.23 19.73 12.39
CA PHE A 214 4.90 19.51 11.85
C PHE A 214 4.95 19.00 10.40
N ALA A 215 5.74 19.66 9.54
CA ALA A 215 5.93 19.25 8.15
C ALA A 215 6.52 17.84 8.04
N LYS A 216 7.48 17.48 8.90
CA LYS A 216 8.03 16.10 8.95
C LYS A 216 6.95 15.10 9.34
N THR A 217 6.16 15.37 10.38
CA THR A 217 5.05 14.49 10.81
C THR A 217 4.06 14.26 9.68
N LEU A 218 3.61 15.33 8.99
CA LEU A 218 2.76 15.20 7.81
C LEU A 218 3.43 14.41 6.68
N GLY A 219 4.72 14.64 6.44
CA GLY A 219 5.50 13.90 5.46
C GLY A 219 5.47 12.39 5.69
N TYR A 220 5.62 11.93 6.93
CA TYR A 220 5.55 10.50 7.25
C TYR A 220 4.13 9.92 7.16
N ILE A 221 3.09 10.71 7.43
CA ILE A 221 1.69 10.30 7.22
C ILE A 221 1.43 10.09 5.73
N ILE A 222 1.84 11.05 4.90
CA ILE A 222 1.73 10.94 3.44
C ILE A 222 2.55 9.75 2.93
N LEU A 223 3.75 9.51 3.48
CA LEU A 223 4.59 8.38 3.08
C LEU A 223 3.98 7.02 3.46
N SER A 224 3.34 6.92 4.63
CA SER A 224 2.56 5.75 5.04
C SER A 224 1.41 5.49 4.06
N ALA A 225 0.69 6.54 3.65
CA ALA A 225 -0.38 6.37 2.68
C ALA A 225 0.13 6.11 1.25
N CYS A 226 1.30 6.62 0.88
CA CYS A 226 1.99 6.27 -0.36
C CYS A 226 2.39 4.79 -0.39
N MET A 227 2.70 4.16 0.76
CA MET A 227 2.92 2.71 0.80
C MET A 227 1.66 1.92 0.41
N THR A 228 0.47 2.44 0.71
CA THR A 228 -0.79 1.84 0.22
C THR A 228 -0.91 1.89 -1.30
N PHE A 229 -0.36 2.91 -1.96
CA PHE A 229 -0.32 3.00 -3.42
C PHE A 229 0.47 1.85 -4.05
N LEU A 230 1.48 1.30 -3.38
CA LEU A 230 2.24 0.16 -3.90
C LEU A 230 1.38 -1.09 -4.06
N PHE A 231 0.37 -1.32 -3.21
CA PHE A 231 -0.56 -2.44 -3.42
C PHE A 231 -1.33 -2.31 -4.73
N VAL A 232 -1.71 -1.08 -5.10
CA VAL A 232 -2.39 -0.77 -6.36
C VAL A 232 -1.48 -1.11 -7.54
N ILE A 233 -0.21 -0.73 -7.46
CA ILE A 233 0.77 -1.04 -8.51
C ILE A 233 0.94 -2.56 -8.65
N VAL A 234 1.02 -3.31 -7.53
CA VAL A 234 1.06 -4.78 -7.58
C VAL A 234 -0.19 -5.33 -8.25
N GLY A 235 -1.38 -4.82 -7.91
CA GLY A 235 -2.64 -5.20 -8.55
C GLY A 235 -2.66 -4.90 -10.06
N LEU A 236 -2.11 -3.75 -10.48
CA LEU A 236 -1.93 -3.40 -11.89
C LEU A 236 -0.98 -4.34 -12.61
N CYS A 237 0.16 -4.71 -12.00
CA CYS A 237 1.09 -5.67 -12.56
C CYS A 237 0.42 -7.04 -12.79
N ILE A 238 -0.44 -7.47 -11.86
CA ILE A 238 -1.20 -8.70 -11.97
C ILE A 238 -2.16 -8.64 -13.17
N LYS A 239 -2.95 -7.56 -13.31
CA LYS A 239 -3.86 -7.41 -14.45
C LYS A 239 -3.13 -7.34 -15.77
N LEU A 240 -2.01 -6.62 -15.81
CA LEU A 240 -1.16 -6.56 -16.98
C LEU A 240 -0.68 -7.96 -17.36
N ALA A 241 -0.19 -8.73 -16.39
CA ALA A 241 0.23 -10.11 -16.63
C ALA A 241 -0.91 -10.98 -17.15
N ASN A 242 -2.11 -10.89 -16.56
CA ASN A 242 -3.28 -11.64 -17.01
C ASN A 242 -3.72 -11.26 -18.43
N SER A 243 -3.55 -10.00 -18.84
CA SER A 243 -3.84 -9.57 -20.20
C SER A 243 -2.85 -10.10 -21.24
N PHE A 244 -1.60 -10.40 -20.83
CA PHE A 244 -0.59 -10.98 -21.71
C PHE A 244 -0.62 -12.50 -21.72
N ILE A 245 -0.87 -13.11 -20.56
CA ILE A 245 -0.88 -14.56 -20.35
C ILE A 245 -2.10 -14.86 -19.51
N ASP A 246 -3.19 -15.27 -20.16
CA ASP A 246 -4.41 -15.62 -19.45
C ASP A 246 -4.20 -16.91 -18.66
N PRO A 247 -4.29 -16.89 -17.32
CA PRO A 247 -4.18 -18.11 -16.52
C PRO A 247 -5.49 -18.90 -16.62
N ASP A 248 -5.65 -19.68 -17.69
CA ASP A 248 -6.79 -20.57 -17.96
C ASP A 248 -6.46 -22.05 -17.67
N SER A 249 -5.24 -22.45 -17.99
CA SER A 249 -4.71 -23.80 -17.90
C SER A 249 -3.59 -23.88 -16.86
N GLN A 250 -3.26 -25.10 -16.41
CA GLN A 250 -2.16 -25.34 -15.48
C GLN A 250 -0.84 -24.66 -15.94
N ASN A 251 -0.48 -24.84 -17.21
CA ASN A 251 0.78 -24.30 -17.74
C ASN A 251 0.74 -22.77 -17.84
N ALA A 252 -0.39 -22.22 -18.30
CA ALA A 252 -0.56 -20.78 -18.41
C ALA A 252 -0.55 -20.11 -17.03
N TYR A 253 -1.16 -20.73 -16.00
CA TYR A 253 -1.10 -20.25 -14.61
C TYR A 253 0.34 -20.14 -14.08
N PHE A 254 1.16 -21.18 -14.25
CA PHE A 254 2.54 -21.15 -13.78
C PHE A 254 3.38 -20.14 -14.56
N LEU A 255 3.19 -20.06 -15.88
CA LEU A 255 3.89 -19.09 -16.71
C LEU A 255 3.50 -17.65 -16.34
N ASN A 256 2.20 -17.38 -16.16
CA ASN A 256 1.68 -16.10 -15.69
C ASN A 256 2.26 -15.73 -14.32
N SER A 257 2.28 -16.68 -13.37
CA SER A 257 2.82 -16.45 -12.03
C SER A 257 4.30 -16.09 -12.05
N ILE A 258 5.11 -16.80 -12.86
CA ILE A 258 6.53 -16.47 -13.05
C ILE A 258 6.68 -15.10 -13.71
N PHE A 259 5.83 -14.78 -14.68
CA PHE A 259 5.85 -13.48 -15.35
C PHE A 259 5.56 -12.33 -14.38
N ILE A 260 4.58 -12.49 -13.46
CA ILE A 260 4.30 -11.52 -12.39
C ILE A 260 5.53 -11.33 -11.50
N ILE A 261 6.17 -12.42 -11.05
CA ILE A 261 7.37 -12.37 -10.23
C ILE A 261 8.48 -11.57 -10.92
N VAL A 262 8.70 -11.83 -12.22
CA VAL A 262 9.69 -11.11 -13.03
C VAL A 262 9.34 -9.63 -13.17
N ILE A 263 8.08 -9.29 -13.46
CA ILE A 263 7.62 -7.89 -13.56
C ILE A 263 7.88 -7.16 -12.24
N LEU A 264 7.45 -7.74 -11.11
CA LEU A 264 7.63 -7.13 -9.79
C LEU A 264 9.11 -6.96 -9.44
N PHE A 265 9.94 -7.96 -9.74
CA PHE A 265 11.38 -7.90 -9.53
C PHE A 265 12.05 -6.80 -10.38
N VAL A 266 11.71 -6.71 -11.67
CA VAL A 266 12.21 -5.66 -12.57
C VAL A 266 11.78 -4.29 -12.06
N MET A 267 10.53 -4.15 -11.65
CA MET A 267 9.98 -2.89 -11.14
C MET A 267 10.71 -2.44 -9.87
N TYR A 268 11.00 -3.37 -8.95
CA TYR A 268 11.81 -3.10 -7.76
C TYR A 268 13.26 -2.68 -8.11
N LYS A 269 13.91 -3.40 -9.04
CA LYS A 269 15.29 -3.09 -9.48
C LYS A 269 15.37 -1.75 -10.20
N LYS A 270 14.35 -1.39 -10.99
CA LYS A 270 14.28 -0.17 -11.80
C LYS A 270 13.54 0.99 -11.10
N ARG A 271 13.19 0.85 -9.82
CA ARG A 271 12.46 1.87 -9.04
C ARG A 271 13.03 3.29 -9.16
N ALA A 272 14.35 3.44 -9.15
CA ALA A 272 15.00 4.75 -9.27
C ALA A 272 14.78 5.40 -10.65
N GLN A 273 14.80 4.60 -11.72
CA GLN A 273 14.55 5.09 -13.08
C GLN A 273 13.08 5.47 -13.26
N ILE A 274 12.16 4.69 -12.68
CA ILE A 274 10.71 4.98 -12.69
C ILE A 274 10.43 6.30 -11.95
N ILE A 275 10.97 6.46 -10.73
CA ILE A 275 10.83 7.70 -9.95
C ILE A 275 11.40 8.90 -10.71
N ASN A 276 12.58 8.74 -11.33
CA ASN A 276 13.19 9.81 -12.12
C ASN A 276 12.40 10.14 -13.39
N PHE A 277 11.77 9.17 -14.04
CA PHE A 277 10.92 9.41 -15.21
C PHE A 277 9.66 10.21 -14.83
N VAL A 278 8.98 9.79 -13.76
CA VAL A 278 7.79 10.50 -13.25
C VAL A 278 8.18 11.90 -12.74
N SER A 279 9.33 12.03 -12.06
CA SER A 279 9.80 13.32 -11.54
C SER A 279 10.32 14.26 -12.63
N ARG A 280 10.83 13.76 -13.76
CA ARG A 280 11.27 14.58 -14.90
C ARG A 280 10.10 15.12 -15.74
N GLY A 281 8.92 14.52 -15.62
CA GLY A 281 7.68 15.07 -16.17
C GLY A 281 7.18 16.32 -15.42
N ASN A 282 7.69 16.56 -14.21
CA ASN A 282 7.46 17.79 -13.48
C ASN A 282 8.70 18.69 -13.65
N ILE A 283 8.60 19.67 -14.56
CA ILE A 283 9.51 20.81 -14.64
C ILE A 283 9.80 21.30 -13.23
N SER A 284 11.08 21.29 -12.87
CA SER A 284 11.60 21.83 -11.62
C SER A 284 11.01 23.23 -11.39
N PHE A 285 10.07 23.36 -10.46
CA PHE A 285 9.70 24.65 -9.85
C PHE A 285 10.81 25.09 -8.90
N SER A 286 12.03 25.10 -9.40
CA SER A 286 13.14 25.83 -8.81
C SER A 286 12.95 27.29 -9.25
N PRO A 287 12.73 28.23 -8.31
CA PRO A 287 12.73 29.66 -8.63
C PRO A 287 14.02 30.10 -9.33
N SER A 288 15.13 29.38 -9.08
CA SER A 288 16.41 29.57 -9.76
C SER A 288 16.41 29.14 -11.23
N ALA A 289 15.69 28.07 -11.62
CA ALA A 289 15.57 27.63 -13.01
C ALA A 289 14.62 28.53 -13.83
N ILE A 290 13.56 29.03 -13.21
CA ILE A 290 12.63 29.99 -13.83
C ILE A 290 13.32 31.36 -14.03
N GLY A 291 14.11 31.81 -13.05
CA GLY A 291 14.92 33.04 -13.17
C GLY A 291 15.98 32.97 -14.26
N ALA A 292 16.66 31.82 -14.40
CA ALA A 292 17.66 31.60 -15.45
C ALA A 292 17.06 31.61 -16.87
N GLY A 293 15.84 31.06 -17.04
CA GLY A 293 15.14 31.04 -18.33
C GLY A 293 14.57 32.39 -18.78
N VAL A 294 14.39 33.34 -17.85
CA VAL A 294 13.99 34.73 -18.16
C VAL A 294 15.22 35.60 -18.44
N MET A 295 16.31 35.41 -17.69
CA MET A 295 17.57 36.15 -17.91
C MET A 295 18.18 35.87 -19.30
N ASN A 296 18.19 34.62 -19.77
CA ASN A 296 18.68 34.31 -21.13
C ASN A 296 17.80 34.93 -22.23
N ARG A 297 16.49 35.04 -22.03
CA ARG A 297 15.58 35.65 -23.01
C ARG A 297 15.65 37.18 -23.08
N THR A 298 16.11 37.84 -22.03
CA THR A 298 16.44 39.28 -22.07
C THR A 298 17.81 39.56 -22.68
N GLN A 299 18.75 38.62 -22.63
CA GLN A 299 20.10 38.79 -23.18
C GLN A 299 20.18 38.55 -24.70
N GLU A 300 19.22 37.81 -25.28
CA GLU A 300 19.06 37.68 -26.74
C GLU A 300 18.27 38.84 -27.39
N ARG A 301 17.78 39.81 -26.59
CA ARG A 301 17.02 40.98 -27.08
C ARG A 301 17.79 42.30 -27.04
N PHE A 302 19.10 42.26 -26.85
CA PHE A 302 19.99 43.42 -27.00
C PHE A 302 21.16 43.07 -27.92
#